data_AF-A0A846HCA0-F1
#
_entry.id   AF-A0A846HCA0-F1
#
_cell.length_a   1.000
_cell.length_b   1.000
_cell.length_c   1.000
_cell.angle_alpha   90.00
_cell.angle_beta   90.00
_cell.angle_gamma   90.00
#
_symmetry.space_group_name_H-M   'P 1'
#
loop_
_entity.id
_entity.type
_entity.pdbx_description
1 polymer ?
#
loop_
_entity_poly.entity_id
_entity_poly.type
_entity_poly.pdbx_seq_one_letter_code
_entity_poly.pdbx_strand_id
1 'polypeptide(L)'
;MKRQGFHKPQSKTFRLLSSSHPRYTLPLRAGLSALILVCAGSMRSLGQVNAGATLSEGITPTLTAQVPATATATAIYVNPATGTDSAASNSEATPYKTITFALSKAQPGTVIQLAGGTYNSESGEKFPLFIQQGVTLRGDDASKGQAILITGSGSYTSRTFAAQNMTIRADKDSTITGVTVTNPNQRGTGVWVESTNPTITNSTFVNSGREGIFVTGTGNPKIENNVFTENKGNGVSVAKSATGEIRNNLFQSTGFGIAVSDLATPLITDNQIIQNYGGIVVTGSAKPMLRNNVIQDNRDHGLVALQKSSPDLGTQENPGKNLIRNNGKKDPKKLFDVLNATTQNTIVAVGNDIDPTRISGKVDFVAASVEPPAGGQTAFKDVPAGYWAKGYIEALASANIIAGFPDGSFRPNEPVTRAQFATIVNKALSPASKRPGIDFKDLQSNFWAYAAIQSAYQGQYVSGYPDGTFKPQQQIPRVQVLVSLANGLGLNAETQNALGFYTDAAQIPKYATGSVAAATSRKLVINYPTVKQLNPNREATRAEVAAFVYQALVSAGRAQAIPSPYLVQTP
;
A
#
# COMPACT_ATOMS: atom_id res chain seq x y z
N MET A 1 -0.05 -76.17 -41.45
CA MET A 1 1.42 -76.05 -41.31
C MET A 1 1.81 -74.59 -41.44
N LYS A 2 2.61 -74.07 -40.49
CA LYS A 2 2.92 -72.64 -40.29
C LYS A 2 3.57 -71.99 -41.52
N ARG A 3 3.10 -70.79 -41.89
CA ARG A 3 3.86 -69.78 -42.66
C ARG A 3 3.62 -68.38 -42.07
N GLN A 4 4.69 -67.78 -41.56
CA GLN A 4 4.85 -66.33 -41.35
C GLN A 4 4.70 -65.63 -42.72
N GLY A 5 4.20 -64.41 -42.90
CA GLY A 5 4.11 -63.24 -42.03
C GLY A 5 4.85 -62.09 -42.73
N PHE A 6 4.19 -61.38 -43.65
CA PHE A 6 4.61 -60.06 -44.20
C PHE A 6 3.42 -59.39 -44.92
N HIS A 7 3.03 -58.19 -44.49
CA HIS A 7 2.09 -57.23 -45.10
C HIS A 7 2.29 -55.90 -44.37
N LYS A 8 2.24 -54.67 -44.91
CA LYS A 8 2.19 -54.04 -46.24
C LYS A 8 2.38 -52.52 -45.94
N PRO A 9 2.99 -51.68 -46.80
CA PRO A 9 3.08 -50.22 -46.59
C PRO A 9 2.14 -49.43 -47.52
N GLN A 10 1.41 -48.43 -47.01
CA GLN A 10 0.78 -47.29 -47.73
C GLN A 10 0.44 -46.20 -46.69
N SER A 11 0.41 -44.89 -46.93
CA SER A 11 0.39 -44.07 -48.13
C SER A 11 0.85 -42.64 -47.76
N LYS A 12 1.58 -41.97 -48.66
CA LYS A 12 1.79 -40.52 -48.68
C LYS A 12 0.71 -39.88 -49.53
N THR A 13 0.18 -38.72 -49.11
CA THR A 13 -0.47 -37.79 -50.06
C THR A 13 -0.17 -36.35 -49.66
N PHE A 14 0.38 -35.61 -50.61
CA PHE A 14 0.69 -34.18 -50.61
C PHE A 14 -0.50 -33.43 -51.26
N ARG A 15 -0.87 -32.23 -50.79
CA ARG A 15 -1.55 -31.23 -51.63
C ARG A 15 -1.30 -29.80 -51.18
N LEU A 16 -1.08 -28.95 -52.19
CA LEU A 16 -0.68 -27.54 -52.17
C LEU A 16 -1.81 -26.55 -51.84
N LEU A 17 -1.35 -25.36 -51.44
CA LEU A 17 -1.93 -24.01 -51.51
C LEU A 17 -3.04 -23.77 -52.55
N SER A 18 -4.09 -23.03 -52.15
CA SER A 18 -4.72 -21.96 -52.95
C SER A 18 -5.77 -21.18 -52.14
N SER A 19 -5.80 -19.88 -52.40
CA SER A 19 -6.63 -18.81 -51.87
C SER A 19 -8.09 -18.83 -52.31
N SER A 20 -8.97 -18.22 -51.51
CA SER A 20 -10.09 -17.35 -51.98
C SER A 20 -10.80 -16.69 -50.79
N HIS A 21 -10.89 -15.36 -50.84
CA HIS A 21 -11.73 -14.51 -49.97
C HIS A 21 -13.21 -14.63 -50.36
N PRO A 22 -14.11 -14.09 -49.52
CA PRO A 22 -14.89 -12.97 -50.05
C PRO A 22 -14.88 -11.74 -49.14
N ARG A 23 -14.73 -10.60 -49.82
CA ARG A 23 -14.96 -9.24 -49.35
C ARG A 23 -16.47 -9.01 -49.18
N TYR A 24 -16.88 -8.25 -48.18
CA TYR A 24 -17.99 -7.31 -48.36
C TYR A 24 -17.67 -5.97 -47.68
N THR A 25 -17.85 -4.94 -48.49
CA THR A 25 -17.54 -3.53 -48.31
C THR A 25 -18.61 -2.77 -47.54
N LEU A 26 -18.18 -1.72 -46.85
CA LEU A 26 -18.97 -0.62 -46.28
C LEU A 26 -19.96 0.00 -47.29
N PRO A 27 -20.91 0.80 -46.75
CA PRO A 27 -20.93 2.20 -47.16
C PRO A 27 -20.80 3.17 -45.97
N LEU A 28 -19.87 4.11 -46.13
CA LEU A 28 -19.86 5.40 -45.42
C LEU A 28 -21.07 6.22 -45.86
N ARG A 29 -21.70 6.93 -44.92
CA ARG A 29 -22.17 8.30 -45.19
C ARG A 29 -21.84 9.22 -44.02
N ALA A 30 -21.29 10.37 -44.41
CA ALA A 30 -20.75 11.43 -43.60
C ALA A 30 -21.83 12.26 -42.89
N GLY A 31 -21.40 12.96 -41.84
CA GLY A 31 -22.17 13.99 -41.16
C GLY A 31 -21.33 14.69 -40.10
N LEU A 32 -20.39 15.54 -40.53
CA LEU A 32 -19.79 16.58 -39.70
C LEU A 32 -20.89 17.47 -39.13
N SER A 33 -20.86 17.78 -37.84
CA SER A 33 -21.34 19.04 -37.29
C SER A 33 -20.67 19.28 -35.94
N ALA A 34 -19.62 20.11 -35.97
CA ALA A 34 -19.13 20.81 -34.80
C ALA A 34 -20.14 21.91 -34.45
N LEU A 35 -20.59 21.95 -33.19
CA LEU A 35 -21.35 23.09 -32.67
C LEU A 35 -20.43 23.88 -31.75
N ILE A 36 -19.87 24.95 -32.31
CA ILE A 36 -19.34 26.09 -31.56
C ILE A 36 -20.54 26.86 -31.04
N LEU A 37 -20.62 27.08 -29.73
CA LEU A 37 -21.47 28.11 -29.14
C LEU A 37 -20.56 29.11 -28.43
N VAL A 38 -20.38 30.26 -29.08
CA VAL A 38 -19.87 31.51 -28.51
C VAL A 38 -20.97 32.55 -28.61
N CYS A 39 -20.93 33.53 -27.70
CA CYS A 39 -21.76 34.74 -27.49
C CYS A 39 -22.73 34.57 -26.32
N ALA A 40 -22.89 35.50 -25.38
CA ALA A 40 -22.20 36.75 -25.03
C ALA A 40 -22.58 37.01 -23.55
N GLY A 41 -21.68 37.52 -22.70
CA GLY A 41 -21.62 38.95 -22.41
C GLY A 41 -22.56 39.35 -21.26
N SER A 42 -21.99 39.58 -20.06
CA SER A 42 -22.44 40.59 -19.09
C SER A 42 -21.41 40.70 -17.96
N MET A 43 -20.41 41.55 -18.17
CA MET A 43 -19.69 42.20 -17.07
C MET A 43 -20.66 43.11 -16.33
N ARG A 44 -20.68 43.07 -14.99
CA ARG A 44 -21.06 44.22 -14.18
C ARG A 44 -20.14 44.36 -12.96
N SER A 45 -19.46 45.50 -12.98
CA SER A 45 -19.14 46.39 -11.86
C SER A 45 -18.06 45.97 -10.86
N LEU A 46 -16.87 46.55 -11.08
CA LEU A 46 -15.94 46.96 -10.04
C LEU A 46 -16.58 48.06 -9.18
N GLY A 47 -16.75 47.81 -7.88
CA GLY A 47 -16.97 48.85 -6.88
C GLY A 47 -15.65 49.16 -6.20
N GLN A 48 -15.07 50.33 -6.51
CA GLN A 48 -14.06 50.96 -5.66
C GLN A 48 -14.69 51.27 -4.29
N VAL A 49 -13.96 51.01 -3.21
CA VAL A 49 -14.14 51.75 -1.95
C VAL A 49 -12.79 52.18 -1.40
N ASN A 50 -12.78 53.44 -1.00
CA ASN A 50 -11.66 54.27 -0.61
C ASN A 50 -10.87 53.76 0.60
N ALA A 51 -9.58 54.09 0.59
CA ALA A 51 -8.75 54.17 1.78
C ALA A 51 -9.25 55.28 2.70
N GLY A 52 -9.48 54.94 3.98
CA GLY A 52 -9.72 55.86 5.07
C GLY A 52 -9.22 55.21 6.36
N ALA A 53 -8.11 55.73 6.89
CA ALA A 53 -7.51 55.28 8.14
C ALA A 53 -8.37 55.68 9.34
N THR A 54 -8.55 54.78 10.32
CA THR A 54 -8.59 55.07 11.76
C THR A 54 -8.36 53.77 12.54
N LEU A 55 -7.53 53.86 13.58
CA LEU A 55 -7.13 52.78 14.48
C LEU A 55 -8.24 52.50 15.50
N SER A 56 -8.57 51.24 15.76
CA SER A 56 -9.21 50.81 17.02
C SER A 56 -8.98 49.33 17.30
N GLU A 57 -8.20 49.11 18.36
CA GLU A 57 -8.13 48.00 19.31
C GLU A 57 -8.88 46.69 19.02
N GLY A 58 -8.07 45.63 18.83
CA GLY A 58 -8.15 44.37 19.55
C GLY A 58 -9.50 43.69 19.77
N ILE A 59 -9.90 42.82 18.84
CA ILE A 59 -10.59 41.56 19.18
C ILE A 59 -10.05 40.46 18.25
N THR A 60 -9.31 39.52 18.84
CA THR A 60 -8.92 38.25 18.22
C THR A 60 -10.19 37.50 17.80
N PRO A 61 -10.39 37.09 16.54
CA PRO A 61 -11.49 36.21 16.21
C PRO A 61 -11.19 34.83 16.81
N THR A 62 -11.80 34.54 17.95
CA THR A 62 -11.90 33.18 18.47
C THR A 62 -12.70 32.39 17.44
N LEU A 63 -12.00 31.60 16.61
CA LEU A 63 -12.59 30.46 15.92
C LEU A 63 -13.08 29.50 17.01
N THR A 64 -14.30 29.71 17.49
CA THR A 64 -15.05 28.64 18.12
C THR A 64 -15.21 27.58 17.05
N ALA A 65 -14.38 26.54 17.13
CA ALA A 65 -14.63 25.28 16.47
C ALA A 65 -16.03 24.84 16.92
N GLN A 66 -17.02 25.10 16.08
CA GLN A 66 -18.34 24.53 16.25
C GLN A 66 -18.13 23.03 16.02
N VAL A 67 -18.03 22.28 17.11
CA VAL A 67 -18.15 20.82 17.06
C VAL A 67 -19.43 20.56 16.26
N PRO A 68 -19.38 19.81 15.14
CA PRO A 68 -20.59 19.47 14.43
C PRO A 68 -21.54 18.84 15.44
N ALA A 69 -22.71 19.44 15.61
CA ALA A 69 -23.75 18.89 16.45
C ALA A 69 -23.93 17.43 16.05
N THR A 70 -23.63 16.52 16.96
CA THR A 70 -23.80 15.09 16.74
C THR A 70 -25.30 14.89 16.54
N ALA A 71 -25.75 14.76 15.30
CA ALA A 71 -27.10 14.30 15.03
C ALA A 71 -27.21 12.94 15.73
N THR A 72 -28.06 12.86 16.75
CA THR A 72 -28.29 11.61 17.48
C THR A 72 -28.81 10.60 16.48
N ALA A 73 -27.98 9.64 16.09
CA ALA A 73 -28.37 8.63 15.11
C ALA A 73 -29.60 7.88 15.63
N THR A 74 -30.70 7.92 14.88
CA THR A 74 -31.92 7.19 15.24
C THR A 74 -31.63 5.70 15.13
N ALA A 75 -31.66 4.98 16.26
CA ALA A 75 -31.44 3.55 16.30
C ALA A 75 -32.76 2.79 16.10
N ILE A 76 -32.75 1.81 15.19
CA ILE A 76 -33.81 0.81 14.99
C ILE A 76 -33.22 -0.54 15.36
N TYR A 77 -33.91 -1.32 16.18
CA TYR A 77 -33.45 -2.62 16.63
C TYR A 77 -34.19 -3.75 15.90
N VAL A 78 -33.46 -4.78 15.48
CA VAL A 78 -34.01 -5.92 14.74
C VAL A 78 -33.55 -7.24 15.36
N ASN A 79 -34.49 -8.11 15.69
CA ASN A 79 -34.23 -9.46 16.17
C ASN A 79 -35.12 -10.47 15.43
N PRO A 80 -34.55 -11.42 14.68
CA PRO A 80 -35.33 -12.32 13.82
C PRO A 80 -36.10 -13.38 14.63
N ALA A 81 -35.70 -13.64 15.87
CA ALA A 81 -36.32 -14.62 16.75
C ALA A 81 -37.44 -14.03 17.61
N THR A 82 -37.22 -12.85 18.20
CA THR A 82 -38.15 -12.25 19.18
C THR A 82 -38.89 -11.02 18.68
N GLY A 83 -38.45 -10.43 17.56
CA GLY A 83 -39.02 -9.19 17.05
C GLY A 83 -40.39 -9.34 16.42
N THR A 84 -41.07 -8.22 16.23
CA THR A 84 -42.36 -8.13 15.53
C THR A 84 -42.42 -6.90 14.64
N ASP A 85 -42.77 -7.09 13.36
CA ASP A 85 -42.89 -6.02 12.36
C ASP A 85 -44.19 -5.21 12.52
N SER A 86 -44.27 -4.46 13.61
CA SER A 86 -45.41 -3.59 13.94
C SER A 86 -44.95 -2.15 14.16
N ALA A 87 -45.81 -1.16 13.91
CA ALA A 87 -45.48 0.24 14.16
C ALA A 87 -45.24 0.57 15.65
N ALA A 88 -45.66 -0.30 16.58
CA ALA A 88 -45.48 -0.15 18.02
C ALA A 88 -44.13 -0.68 18.53
N SER A 89 -43.38 -1.41 17.70
CA SER A 89 -42.04 -1.92 18.00
C SER A 89 -41.02 -0.87 17.54
N ASN A 90 -40.21 -0.27 18.42
CA ASN A 90 -39.10 0.60 17.96
C ASN A 90 -37.98 0.74 19.02
N SER A 91 -37.85 -0.24 19.90
CA SER A 91 -36.87 -0.23 20.98
C SER A 91 -36.09 -1.54 21.03
N GLU A 92 -35.01 -1.57 21.80
CA GLU A 92 -34.25 -2.80 22.03
C GLU A 92 -35.09 -3.89 22.72
N ALA A 93 -36.01 -3.51 23.61
CA ALA A 93 -36.92 -4.43 24.30
C ALA A 93 -38.05 -4.93 23.40
N THR A 94 -38.42 -4.15 22.38
CA THR A 94 -39.48 -4.46 21.40
C THR A 94 -38.97 -4.24 19.98
N PRO A 95 -38.05 -5.10 19.49
CA PRO A 95 -37.41 -4.91 18.19
C PRO A 95 -38.34 -5.28 17.03
N TYR A 96 -38.01 -4.78 15.84
CA TYR A 96 -38.55 -5.34 14.59
C TYR A 96 -38.10 -6.77 14.38
N LYS A 97 -38.87 -7.54 13.62
CA LYS A 97 -38.50 -8.90 13.27
C LYS A 97 -37.52 -8.91 12.10
N THR A 98 -37.79 -8.11 11.07
CA THR A 98 -37.05 -8.16 9.81
C THR A 98 -36.28 -6.88 9.51
N ILE A 99 -35.12 -7.04 8.86
CA ILE A 99 -34.34 -5.98 8.23
C ILE A 99 -35.18 -5.33 7.13
N THR A 100 -35.95 -6.14 6.39
CA THR A 100 -36.90 -5.67 5.38
C THR A 100 -37.85 -4.59 5.92
N PHE A 101 -38.47 -4.85 7.08
CA PHE A 101 -39.36 -3.87 7.70
C PHE A 101 -38.58 -2.67 8.24
N ALA A 102 -37.43 -2.89 8.88
CA ALA A 102 -36.57 -1.81 9.38
C ALA A 102 -36.15 -0.84 8.27
N LEU A 103 -35.76 -1.35 7.09
CA LEU A 103 -35.41 -0.55 5.91
C LEU A 103 -36.60 0.25 5.36
N SER A 104 -37.84 -0.23 5.54
CA SER A 104 -39.04 0.54 5.16
C SER A 104 -39.29 1.76 6.07
N LYS A 105 -38.67 1.78 7.25
CA LYS A 105 -38.78 2.86 8.25
C LYS A 105 -37.55 3.75 8.32
N ALA A 106 -36.41 3.26 7.84
CA ALA A 106 -35.14 3.96 7.89
C ALA A 106 -35.16 5.25 7.05
N GLN A 107 -34.37 6.21 7.50
CA GLN A 107 -34.05 7.46 6.81
C GLN A 107 -32.52 7.63 6.81
N PRO A 108 -31.94 8.53 5.99
CA PRO A 108 -30.51 8.82 6.06
C PRO A 108 -30.07 9.17 7.48
N GLY A 109 -29.01 8.52 7.99
CA GLY A 109 -28.54 8.64 9.37
C GLY A 109 -29.12 7.61 10.36
N THR A 110 -30.09 6.78 9.95
CA THR A 110 -30.59 5.68 10.77
C THR A 110 -29.53 4.58 10.94
N VAL A 111 -29.42 4.05 12.16
CA VAL A 111 -28.65 2.84 12.48
C VAL A 111 -29.61 1.71 12.73
N ILE A 112 -29.61 0.69 11.88
CA ILE A 112 -30.33 -0.57 12.07
C ILE A 112 -29.40 -1.51 12.84
N GLN A 113 -29.64 -1.67 14.13
CA GLN A 113 -28.94 -2.58 15.03
C GLN A 113 -29.52 -3.98 14.94
N LEU A 114 -28.70 -4.95 14.56
CA LEU A 114 -29.06 -6.36 14.49
C LEU A 114 -28.68 -7.07 15.79
N ALA A 115 -29.58 -7.91 16.29
CA ALA A 115 -29.31 -8.91 17.31
C ALA A 115 -28.74 -10.20 16.67
N GLY A 116 -28.16 -11.07 17.50
CA GLY A 116 -27.73 -12.40 17.05
C GLY A 116 -28.90 -13.21 16.48
N GLY A 117 -28.70 -13.84 15.33
CA GLY A 117 -29.69 -14.67 14.66
C GLY A 117 -29.45 -14.86 13.17
N THR A 118 -30.33 -15.64 12.55
CA THR A 118 -30.33 -15.87 11.11
C THR A 118 -31.46 -15.07 10.46
N TYR A 119 -31.07 -14.18 9.55
CA TYR A 119 -31.93 -13.34 8.73
C TYR A 119 -32.02 -13.94 7.34
N ASN A 120 -33.10 -14.68 7.10
CA ASN A 120 -33.40 -15.40 5.86
C ASN A 120 -34.88 -15.28 5.48
N SER A 121 -35.31 -15.93 4.38
CA SER A 121 -36.72 -15.93 3.98
C SER A 121 -37.67 -16.57 5.01
N GLU A 122 -37.18 -17.53 5.82
CA GLU A 122 -37.98 -18.18 6.87
C GLU A 122 -38.23 -17.23 8.06
N SER A 123 -37.26 -16.36 8.35
CA SER A 123 -37.40 -15.27 9.34
C SER A 123 -38.26 -14.12 8.83
N GLY A 124 -38.60 -14.10 7.53
CA GLY A 124 -39.48 -13.11 6.90
C GLY A 124 -38.78 -12.10 5.97
N GLU A 125 -37.48 -12.23 5.74
CA GLU A 125 -36.74 -11.31 4.87
C GLU A 125 -37.14 -11.43 3.40
N LYS A 126 -37.14 -10.28 2.72
CA LYS A 126 -37.38 -10.18 1.28
C LYS A 126 -36.13 -9.67 0.58
N PHE A 127 -35.44 -10.58 -0.11
CA PHE A 127 -34.20 -10.27 -0.83
C PHE A 127 -34.46 -9.74 -2.26
N PRO A 128 -33.58 -8.88 -2.81
CA PRO A 128 -32.38 -8.35 -2.15
C PRO A 128 -32.72 -7.26 -1.13
N LEU A 129 -31.92 -7.16 -0.06
CA LEU A 129 -32.03 -6.09 0.91
C LEU A 129 -31.36 -4.83 0.36
N PHE A 130 -32.12 -3.74 0.24
CA PHE A 130 -31.63 -2.45 -0.27
C PHE A 130 -31.23 -1.54 0.88
N ILE A 131 -29.93 -1.45 1.18
CA ILE A 131 -29.44 -0.52 2.21
C ILE A 131 -29.44 0.88 1.59
N GLN A 132 -30.40 1.67 2.01
CA GLN A 132 -30.68 3.00 1.48
C GLN A 132 -29.55 4.00 1.76
N GLN A 133 -29.58 5.13 1.07
CA GLN A 133 -28.58 6.18 1.22
C GLN A 133 -28.40 6.60 2.69
N GLY A 134 -27.15 6.62 3.16
CA GLY A 134 -26.82 7.09 4.51
C GLY A 134 -27.31 6.19 5.67
N VAL A 135 -27.90 5.02 5.38
CA VAL A 135 -28.33 4.07 6.41
C VAL A 135 -27.17 3.17 6.81
N THR A 136 -27.05 2.89 8.11
CA THR A 136 -26.09 1.95 8.67
C THR A 136 -26.78 0.66 9.06
N LEU A 137 -26.39 -0.47 8.48
CA LEU A 137 -26.71 -1.81 8.95
C LEU A 137 -25.58 -2.30 9.86
N ARG A 138 -25.85 -2.44 11.15
CA ARG A 138 -24.83 -2.75 12.17
C ARG A 138 -25.19 -4.01 12.93
N GLY A 139 -24.25 -4.95 12.97
CA GLY A 139 -24.29 -6.09 13.88
C GLY A 139 -23.27 -5.93 15.00
N ASP A 140 -22.35 -6.89 15.11
CA ASP A 140 -21.27 -6.93 16.09
C ASP A 140 -19.90 -6.84 15.41
N ASP A 141 -19.29 -5.66 15.49
CA ASP A 141 -17.99 -5.36 14.89
C ASP A 141 -16.85 -6.18 15.51
N ALA A 142 -16.94 -6.47 16.82
CA ALA A 142 -15.87 -7.15 17.54
C ALA A 142 -15.70 -8.59 17.09
N SER A 143 -16.81 -9.30 16.85
CA SER A 143 -16.81 -10.68 16.34
C SER A 143 -16.86 -10.77 14.81
N LYS A 144 -16.88 -9.63 14.09
CA LYS A 144 -17.13 -9.56 12.65
C LYS A 144 -18.44 -10.24 12.22
N GLY A 145 -19.45 -10.15 13.08
CA GLY A 145 -20.80 -10.65 12.82
C GLY A 145 -20.98 -12.15 12.90
N GLN A 146 -20.13 -12.89 13.61
CA GLN A 146 -20.20 -14.37 13.69
C GLN A 146 -21.59 -14.89 14.11
N ALA A 147 -22.30 -14.16 14.97
CA ALA A 147 -23.64 -14.53 15.44
C ALA A 147 -24.79 -13.96 14.59
N ILE A 148 -24.50 -13.21 13.52
CA ILE A 148 -25.48 -12.41 12.77
C ILE A 148 -25.38 -12.81 11.29
N LEU A 149 -26.13 -13.84 10.91
CA LEU A 149 -26.09 -14.41 9.56
C LEU A 149 -27.22 -13.83 8.70
N ILE A 150 -26.87 -13.11 7.64
CA ILE A 150 -27.80 -12.68 6.59
C ILE A 150 -27.62 -13.62 5.40
N THR A 151 -28.63 -14.43 5.11
CA THR A 151 -28.56 -15.44 4.04
C THR A 151 -29.79 -15.43 3.15
N GLY A 152 -29.55 -15.26 1.85
CA GLY A 152 -30.61 -15.21 0.86
C GLY A 152 -30.16 -14.64 -0.47
N SER A 153 -31.09 -14.57 -1.41
CA SER A 153 -30.83 -14.09 -2.76
C SER A 153 -32.08 -13.50 -3.37
N GLY A 154 -31.94 -12.41 -4.12
CA GLY A 154 -32.99 -11.87 -4.96
C GLY A 154 -32.46 -11.34 -6.29
N SER A 155 -33.34 -11.32 -7.29
CA SER A 155 -33.01 -10.84 -8.63
C SER A 155 -32.95 -9.31 -8.66
N TYR A 156 -31.95 -8.77 -9.35
CA TYR A 156 -31.80 -7.34 -9.56
C TYR A 156 -31.27 -7.07 -10.97
N THR A 157 -31.97 -6.21 -11.71
CA THR A 157 -31.56 -5.78 -13.04
C THR A 157 -30.56 -4.65 -12.94
N SER A 158 -29.29 -4.99 -13.16
CA SER A 158 -28.21 -4.02 -13.16
C SER A 158 -28.33 -3.02 -14.31
N ARG A 159 -27.92 -1.78 -14.07
CA ARG A 159 -27.82 -0.75 -15.13
C ARG A 159 -26.47 -0.78 -15.82
N THR A 160 -25.47 -1.41 -15.20
CA THR A 160 -24.11 -1.57 -15.73
C THR A 160 -23.78 -3.00 -16.15
N PHE A 161 -24.67 -3.94 -15.83
CA PHE A 161 -24.63 -5.36 -16.21
C PHE A 161 -26.03 -5.85 -16.59
N ALA A 162 -26.19 -7.14 -16.87
CA ALA A 162 -27.50 -7.79 -17.01
C ALA A 162 -28.10 -8.16 -15.64
N ALA A 163 -29.28 -8.78 -15.62
CA ALA A 163 -29.89 -9.32 -14.40
C ALA A 163 -28.90 -10.19 -13.59
N GLN A 164 -28.78 -9.89 -12.29
CA GLN A 164 -27.92 -10.55 -11.32
C GLN A 164 -28.73 -11.03 -10.11
N ASN A 165 -28.13 -11.90 -9.31
CA ASN A 165 -28.68 -12.34 -8.03
C ASN A 165 -27.81 -11.80 -6.89
N MET A 166 -28.41 -11.17 -5.89
CA MET A 166 -27.67 -10.60 -4.75
C MET A 166 -28.43 -10.73 -3.43
N THR A 167 -27.70 -10.75 -2.31
CA THR A 167 -28.28 -10.71 -0.97
C THR A 167 -28.54 -9.26 -0.58
N ILE A 168 -27.55 -8.39 -0.75
CA ILE A 168 -27.62 -6.98 -0.37
C ILE A 168 -27.24 -6.10 -1.56
N ARG A 169 -27.94 -4.97 -1.72
CA ARG A 169 -27.52 -3.85 -2.55
C ARG A 169 -27.23 -2.64 -1.66
N ALA A 170 -26.00 -2.12 -1.74
CA ALA A 170 -25.55 -1.02 -0.88
C ALA A 170 -25.53 0.32 -1.64
N ASP A 171 -26.27 1.30 -1.14
CA ASP A 171 -26.42 2.61 -1.76
C ASP A 171 -25.41 3.64 -1.25
N LYS A 172 -25.46 4.86 -1.79
CA LYS A 172 -24.56 5.98 -1.49
C LYS A 172 -24.47 6.26 0.02
N ASP A 173 -23.26 6.47 0.52
CA ASP A 173 -22.97 6.80 1.92
C ASP A 173 -23.54 5.80 2.95
N SER A 174 -24.01 4.62 2.51
CA SER A 174 -24.49 3.56 3.41
C SER A 174 -23.33 2.85 4.12
N THR A 175 -23.61 2.24 5.27
CA THR A 175 -22.62 1.46 6.02
C THR A 175 -23.14 0.06 6.28
N ILE A 176 -22.30 -0.96 6.07
CA ILE A 176 -22.55 -2.34 6.47
C ILE A 176 -21.40 -2.75 7.39
N THR A 177 -21.70 -3.11 8.63
CA THR A 177 -20.67 -3.47 9.60
C THR A 177 -21.11 -4.54 10.59
N GLY A 178 -20.18 -5.41 10.99
CA GLY A 178 -20.44 -6.40 12.05
C GLY A 178 -21.41 -7.51 11.65
N VAL A 179 -21.49 -7.89 10.37
CA VAL A 179 -22.44 -8.91 9.88
C VAL A 179 -21.75 -10.06 9.16
N THR A 180 -22.37 -11.23 9.16
CA THR A 180 -22.01 -12.34 8.25
C THR A 180 -23.00 -12.39 7.09
N VAL A 181 -22.52 -12.41 5.84
CA VAL A 181 -23.36 -12.43 4.64
C VAL A 181 -23.04 -13.64 3.76
N THR A 182 -24.09 -14.37 3.38
CA THR A 182 -24.04 -15.54 2.49
C THR A 182 -25.06 -15.40 1.36
N ASN A 183 -24.66 -15.69 0.13
CA ASN A 183 -25.60 -15.91 -0.97
C ASN A 183 -25.54 -17.36 -1.50
N PRO A 184 -26.48 -18.24 -1.11
CA PRO A 184 -26.41 -19.66 -1.49
C PRO A 184 -26.73 -19.91 -2.98
N ASN A 185 -27.28 -18.93 -3.70
CA ASN A 185 -27.58 -19.08 -5.12
C ASN A 185 -26.28 -19.27 -5.92
N GLN A 186 -26.25 -20.23 -6.86
CA GLN A 186 -25.05 -20.53 -7.66
C GLN A 186 -24.50 -19.32 -8.44
N ARG A 187 -25.35 -18.34 -8.78
CA ARG A 187 -24.97 -17.08 -9.43
C ARG A 187 -25.13 -15.87 -8.51
N GLY A 188 -25.20 -16.11 -7.20
CA GLY A 188 -25.48 -15.11 -6.17
C GLY A 188 -24.23 -14.42 -5.65
N THR A 189 -24.31 -13.09 -5.55
CA THR A 189 -23.33 -12.23 -4.87
C THR A 189 -23.82 -11.88 -3.47
N GLY A 190 -22.94 -11.80 -2.48
CA GLY A 190 -23.28 -11.29 -1.15
C GLY A 190 -23.76 -9.85 -1.21
N VAL A 191 -22.84 -8.91 -1.48
CA VAL A 191 -23.14 -7.47 -1.59
C VAL A 191 -22.83 -6.93 -2.98
N TRP A 192 -23.78 -6.20 -3.55
CA TRP A 192 -23.64 -5.51 -4.81
C TRP A 192 -23.52 -3.99 -4.61
N VAL A 193 -22.45 -3.40 -5.16
CA VAL A 193 -22.16 -1.96 -5.15
C VAL A 193 -22.18 -1.45 -6.58
N GLU A 194 -23.11 -0.56 -6.92
CA GLU A 194 -23.29 -0.08 -8.30
C GLU A 194 -23.24 1.44 -8.41
N SER A 195 -22.05 1.96 -8.73
CA SER A 195 -21.79 3.41 -8.84
C SER A 195 -22.16 4.18 -7.57
N THR A 196 -21.93 3.56 -6.42
CA THR A 196 -22.13 4.08 -5.07
C THR A 196 -20.85 3.92 -4.24
N ASN A 197 -20.80 4.55 -3.07
CA ASN A 197 -19.62 4.68 -2.21
C ASN A 197 -19.85 4.17 -0.76
N PRO A 198 -20.42 2.97 -0.54
CA PRO A 198 -20.67 2.48 0.81
C PRO A 198 -19.37 2.21 1.58
N THR A 199 -19.48 2.23 2.91
CA THR A 199 -18.43 1.69 3.80
C THR A 199 -18.85 0.30 4.26
N ILE A 200 -18.00 -0.69 4.00
CA ILE A 200 -18.25 -2.09 4.36
C ILE A 200 -17.09 -2.55 5.24
N THR A 201 -17.34 -2.74 6.53
CA THR A 201 -16.26 -3.01 7.49
C THR A 201 -16.59 -4.09 8.51
N ASN A 202 -15.57 -4.67 9.13
CA ASN A 202 -15.69 -5.61 10.24
C ASN A 202 -16.76 -6.68 10.01
N SER A 203 -16.85 -7.24 8.80
CA SER A 203 -17.89 -8.19 8.42
C SER A 203 -17.27 -9.46 7.84
N THR A 204 -18.05 -10.54 7.80
CA THR A 204 -17.67 -11.83 7.24
C THR A 204 -18.50 -12.14 5.99
N PHE A 205 -17.85 -12.40 4.86
CA PHE A 205 -18.50 -12.77 3.60
C PHE A 205 -18.14 -14.21 3.28
N VAL A 206 -19.13 -15.10 3.38
CA VAL A 206 -18.87 -16.53 3.42
C VAL A 206 -19.83 -17.33 2.55
N ASN A 207 -19.35 -18.45 1.99
CA ASN A 207 -20.17 -19.45 1.31
C ASN A 207 -21.09 -18.91 0.19
N SER A 208 -20.74 -17.77 -0.43
CA SER A 208 -21.49 -17.23 -1.56
C SER A 208 -21.23 -18.02 -2.84
N GLY A 209 -22.25 -18.20 -3.67
CA GLY A 209 -22.13 -18.96 -4.91
C GLY A 209 -21.27 -18.30 -5.98
N ARG A 210 -21.14 -16.97 -5.94
CA ARG A 210 -20.10 -16.21 -6.63
C ARG A 210 -19.25 -15.44 -5.65
N GLU A 211 -19.29 -14.11 -5.70
CA GLU A 211 -18.44 -13.25 -4.89
C GLU A 211 -19.07 -12.84 -3.57
N GLY A 212 -18.23 -12.56 -2.57
CA GLY A 212 -18.66 -11.88 -1.35
C GLY A 212 -19.16 -10.47 -1.65
N ILE A 213 -18.36 -9.69 -2.37
CA ILE A 213 -18.72 -8.33 -2.82
C ILE A 213 -18.42 -8.15 -4.31
N PHE A 214 -19.34 -7.51 -5.03
CA PHE A 214 -19.15 -7.09 -6.41
C PHE A 214 -19.33 -5.58 -6.57
N VAL A 215 -18.31 -4.90 -7.11
CA VAL A 215 -18.30 -3.45 -7.36
C VAL A 215 -18.31 -3.18 -8.86
N THR A 216 -19.25 -2.34 -9.31
CA THR A 216 -19.45 -2.04 -10.74
C THR A 216 -19.77 -0.57 -11.00
N GLY A 217 -19.79 -0.20 -12.28
CA GLY A 217 -20.08 1.13 -12.79
C GLY A 217 -18.95 2.06 -12.44
N THR A 218 -19.25 3.11 -11.68
CA THR A 218 -18.27 4.04 -11.11
C THR A 218 -18.17 3.89 -9.59
N GLY A 219 -18.46 2.68 -9.06
CA GLY A 219 -18.51 2.45 -7.62
C GLY A 219 -17.15 2.71 -6.98
N ASN A 220 -17.14 3.26 -5.77
CA ASN A 220 -15.94 3.63 -5.03
C ASN A 220 -16.09 3.36 -3.52
N PRO A 221 -16.38 2.11 -3.12
CA PRO A 221 -16.58 1.77 -1.72
C PRO A 221 -15.28 1.80 -0.91
N LYS A 222 -15.42 1.83 0.41
CA LYS A 222 -14.37 1.44 1.36
C LYS A 222 -14.69 0.04 1.88
N ILE A 223 -13.81 -0.93 1.63
CA ILE A 223 -13.96 -2.32 2.06
C ILE A 223 -12.80 -2.61 3.02
N GLU A 224 -13.06 -2.56 4.32
CA GLU A 224 -12.01 -2.50 5.34
C GLU A 224 -12.19 -3.53 6.48
N ASN A 225 -11.13 -4.24 6.87
CA ASN A 225 -11.16 -5.14 8.05
C ASN A 225 -12.20 -6.29 7.96
N ASN A 226 -12.52 -6.77 6.76
CA ASN A 226 -13.45 -7.88 6.57
C ASN A 226 -12.74 -9.24 6.41
N VAL A 227 -13.51 -10.30 6.55
CA VAL A 227 -13.09 -11.68 6.26
C VAL A 227 -13.88 -12.21 5.08
N PHE A 228 -13.20 -12.67 4.04
CA PHE A 228 -13.79 -13.33 2.88
C PHE A 228 -13.33 -14.78 2.88
N THR A 229 -14.26 -15.72 3.06
CA THR A 229 -13.89 -17.13 3.10
C THR A 229 -14.90 -18.06 2.47
N GLU A 230 -14.44 -19.18 1.91
CA GLU A 230 -15.29 -20.24 1.32
C GLU A 230 -16.26 -19.79 0.22
N ASN A 231 -16.12 -18.58 -0.34
CA ASN A 231 -16.94 -18.16 -1.48
C ASN A 231 -16.52 -18.95 -2.72
N LYS A 232 -17.49 -19.53 -3.44
CA LYS A 232 -17.23 -20.37 -4.62
C LYS A 232 -16.64 -19.58 -5.78
N GLY A 233 -17.04 -18.31 -5.93
CA GLY A 233 -16.42 -17.34 -6.82
C GLY A 233 -15.27 -16.62 -6.13
N ASN A 234 -15.18 -15.30 -6.27
CA ASN A 234 -14.07 -14.52 -5.71
C ASN A 234 -14.40 -13.96 -4.31
N GLY A 235 -13.42 -13.43 -3.60
CA GLY A 235 -13.70 -12.64 -2.39
C GLY A 235 -14.38 -11.33 -2.79
N VAL A 236 -13.65 -10.51 -3.55
CA VAL A 236 -14.14 -9.25 -4.12
C VAL A 236 -13.92 -9.21 -5.64
N SER A 237 -14.93 -8.79 -6.40
CA SER A 237 -14.81 -8.47 -7.83
C SER A 237 -15.01 -6.96 -8.04
N VAL A 238 -14.13 -6.32 -8.82
CA VAL A 238 -14.22 -4.90 -9.20
C VAL A 238 -14.17 -4.78 -10.72
N ALA A 239 -15.22 -4.22 -11.33
CA ALA A 239 -15.39 -4.19 -12.78
C ALA A 239 -15.84 -2.82 -13.31
N LYS A 240 -15.98 -2.69 -14.63
CA LYS A 240 -16.28 -1.43 -15.32
C LYS A 240 -15.24 -0.36 -15.01
N SER A 241 -15.65 0.83 -14.60
CA SER A 241 -14.77 1.95 -14.23
C SER A 241 -14.75 2.15 -12.72
N ALA A 242 -15.02 1.09 -11.96
CA ALA A 242 -15.08 1.15 -10.50
C ALA A 242 -13.67 1.38 -9.92
N THR A 243 -13.66 2.12 -8.82
CA THR A 243 -12.50 2.43 -8.00
C THR A 243 -12.80 2.00 -6.56
N GLY A 244 -12.31 2.73 -5.57
CA GLY A 244 -12.50 2.44 -4.16
C GLY A 244 -11.27 1.80 -3.54
N GLU A 245 -11.41 1.48 -2.27
CA GLU A 245 -10.33 1.01 -1.42
C GLU A 245 -10.68 -0.34 -0.80
N ILE A 246 -9.78 -1.31 -0.95
CA ILE A 246 -9.85 -2.62 -0.34
C ILE A 246 -8.66 -2.71 0.61
N ARG A 247 -8.91 -2.58 1.90
CA ARG A 247 -7.86 -2.45 2.92
C ARG A 247 -7.98 -3.42 4.09
N ASN A 248 -6.85 -4.00 4.51
CA ASN A 248 -6.76 -4.75 5.77
C ASN A 248 -7.77 -5.91 5.90
N ASN A 249 -8.16 -6.52 4.77
CA ASN A 249 -9.06 -7.66 4.76
C ASN A 249 -8.29 -8.99 4.71
N LEU A 250 -8.91 -10.06 5.18
CA LEU A 250 -8.46 -11.43 5.02
C LEU A 250 -9.27 -12.11 3.91
N PHE A 251 -8.58 -12.69 2.92
CA PHE A 251 -9.16 -13.53 1.87
C PHE A 251 -8.57 -14.92 1.96
N GLN A 252 -9.40 -15.92 2.26
CA GLN A 252 -8.96 -17.29 2.47
C GLN A 252 -9.93 -18.33 1.93
N SER A 253 -9.44 -19.38 1.25
CA SER A 253 -10.28 -20.49 0.76
C SER A 253 -11.42 -20.07 -0.19
N THR A 254 -11.29 -18.98 -0.93
CA THR A 254 -12.21 -18.60 -2.01
C THR A 254 -11.61 -18.94 -3.39
N GLY A 255 -12.29 -18.57 -4.49
CA GLY A 255 -11.78 -18.62 -5.86
C GLY A 255 -10.57 -17.69 -6.02
N PHE A 256 -10.70 -16.58 -6.75
CA PHE A 256 -9.69 -15.53 -6.60
C PHE A 256 -9.97 -14.73 -5.32
N GLY A 257 -8.93 -14.39 -4.54
CA GLY A 257 -9.11 -13.44 -3.44
C GLY A 257 -9.72 -12.13 -3.95
N ILE A 258 -9.11 -11.54 -4.99
CA ILE A 258 -9.61 -10.33 -5.65
C ILE A 258 -9.56 -10.49 -7.18
N ALA A 259 -10.62 -10.09 -7.87
CA ALA A 259 -10.66 -9.99 -9.32
C ALA A 259 -10.91 -8.53 -9.77
N VAL A 260 -10.10 -8.03 -10.68
CA VAL A 260 -10.22 -6.66 -11.23
C VAL A 260 -10.30 -6.71 -12.75
N SER A 261 -11.31 -6.08 -13.35
CA SER A 261 -11.56 -6.17 -14.79
C SER A 261 -11.93 -4.84 -15.45
N ASP A 262 -12.07 -4.86 -16.78
CA ASP A 262 -12.45 -3.72 -17.61
C ASP A 262 -11.51 -2.51 -17.48
N LEU A 263 -11.94 -1.40 -16.87
CA LEU A 263 -11.18 -0.17 -16.67
C LEU A 263 -10.97 0.13 -15.18
N ALA A 264 -11.23 -0.83 -14.30
CA ALA A 264 -11.24 -0.60 -12.87
C ALA A 264 -9.85 -0.27 -12.31
N THR A 265 -9.80 0.63 -11.33
CA THR A 265 -8.56 1.12 -10.70
C THR A 265 -8.67 1.21 -9.17
N PRO A 266 -8.98 0.12 -8.45
CA PRO A 266 -9.05 0.14 -7.00
C PRO A 266 -7.65 0.26 -6.38
N LEU A 267 -7.59 0.86 -5.18
CA LEU A 267 -6.46 0.73 -4.26
C LEU A 267 -6.64 -0.56 -3.45
N ILE A 268 -5.68 -1.47 -3.54
CA ILE A 268 -5.65 -2.73 -2.79
C ILE A 268 -4.47 -2.64 -1.83
N THR A 269 -4.71 -2.47 -0.54
CA THR A 269 -3.64 -2.24 0.43
C THR A 269 -3.76 -3.05 1.72
N ASP A 270 -2.64 -3.51 2.27
CA ASP A 270 -2.58 -4.14 3.60
C ASP A 270 -3.45 -5.41 3.73
N ASN A 271 -3.85 -6.07 2.64
CA ASN A 271 -4.69 -7.27 2.70
C ASN A 271 -3.85 -8.54 2.84
N GLN A 272 -4.44 -9.56 3.48
CA GLN A 272 -3.92 -10.93 3.50
C GLN A 272 -4.73 -11.79 2.53
N ILE A 273 -4.11 -12.27 1.46
CA ILE A 273 -4.73 -13.03 0.37
C ILE A 273 -4.03 -14.39 0.28
N ILE A 274 -4.55 -15.33 1.05
CA ILE A 274 -3.87 -16.59 1.34
C ILE A 274 -4.73 -17.81 1.05
N GLN A 275 -4.12 -18.90 0.59
CA GLN A 275 -4.79 -20.21 0.46
C GLN A 275 -6.09 -20.20 -0.37
N ASN A 276 -6.22 -19.26 -1.31
CA ASN A 276 -7.34 -19.23 -2.25
C ASN A 276 -7.03 -20.11 -3.46
N TYR A 277 -8.01 -20.29 -4.34
CA TYR A 277 -7.76 -20.90 -5.65
C TYR A 277 -6.72 -20.06 -6.41
N GLY A 278 -6.85 -18.73 -6.45
CA GLY A 278 -5.81 -17.82 -6.92
C GLY A 278 -5.76 -16.55 -6.07
N GLY A 279 -4.65 -15.82 -6.09
CA GLY A 279 -4.53 -14.60 -5.28
C GLY A 279 -5.33 -13.44 -5.87
N ILE A 280 -4.76 -12.76 -6.85
CA ILE A 280 -5.36 -11.63 -7.56
C ILE A 280 -5.32 -11.88 -9.06
N VAL A 281 -6.44 -11.66 -9.74
CA VAL A 281 -6.51 -11.63 -11.22
C VAL A 281 -6.89 -10.25 -11.72
N VAL A 282 -6.14 -9.75 -12.70
CA VAL A 282 -6.33 -8.45 -13.34
C VAL A 282 -6.48 -8.66 -14.85
N THR A 283 -7.56 -8.16 -15.44
CA THR A 283 -7.89 -8.37 -16.85
C THR A 283 -8.48 -7.09 -17.48
N GLY A 284 -8.78 -7.12 -18.78
CA GLY A 284 -9.22 -5.94 -19.51
C GLY A 284 -8.08 -4.96 -19.72
N SER A 285 -8.33 -3.69 -19.39
CA SER A 285 -7.34 -2.61 -19.29
C SER A 285 -7.28 -2.05 -17.86
N ALA A 286 -7.64 -2.87 -16.86
CA ALA A 286 -7.67 -2.48 -15.47
C ALA A 286 -6.28 -2.13 -14.94
N LYS A 287 -6.24 -1.19 -13.99
CA LYS A 287 -5.01 -0.63 -13.41
C LYS A 287 -5.11 -0.49 -11.89
N PRO A 288 -5.26 -1.61 -11.14
CA PRO A 288 -5.26 -1.54 -9.69
C PRO A 288 -3.89 -1.14 -9.16
N MET A 289 -3.87 -0.45 -8.02
CA MET A 289 -2.64 -0.16 -7.26
C MET A 289 -2.54 -1.11 -6.08
N LEU A 290 -1.45 -1.86 -5.97
CA LEU A 290 -1.25 -2.85 -4.90
C LEU A 290 -0.16 -2.38 -3.95
N ARG A 291 -0.46 -2.21 -2.66
CA ARG A 291 0.51 -1.82 -1.63
C ARG A 291 0.45 -2.68 -0.38
N ASN A 292 1.59 -3.04 0.20
CA ASN A 292 1.67 -3.74 1.50
C ASN A 292 0.82 -5.02 1.63
N ASN A 293 0.44 -5.67 0.53
CA ASN A 293 -0.39 -6.88 0.61
C ASN A 293 0.47 -8.12 0.84
N VAL A 294 -0.07 -9.11 1.54
CA VAL A 294 0.50 -10.45 1.66
C VAL A 294 -0.30 -11.40 0.77
N ILE A 295 0.31 -11.89 -0.31
CA ILE A 295 -0.30 -12.78 -1.30
C ILE A 295 0.49 -14.08 -1.31
N GLN A 296 0.05 -15.08 -0.55
CA GLN A 296 0.85 -16.28 -0.31
C GLN A 296 0.05 -17.57 -0.31
N ASP A 297 0.73 -18.67 -0.61
CA ASP A 297 0.20 -20.02 -0.49
C ASP A 297 -1.13 -20.26 -1.25
N ASN A 298 -1.42 -19.45 -2.27
CA ASN A 298 -2.58 -19.69 -3.14
C ASN A 298 -2.32 -20.91 -4.02
N ARG A 299 -3.39 -21.66 -4.30
CA ARG A 299 -3.34 -22.93 -5.03
C ARG A 299 -2.82 -22.75 -6.46
N ASP A 300 -3.28 -21.71 -7.13
CA ASP A 300 -2.88 -21.28 -8.47
C ASP A 300 -1.94 -20.06 -8.35
N HIS A 301 -1.91 -19.17 -9.33
CA HIS A 301 -0.99 -18.02 -9.30
C HIS A 301 -1.26 -17.03 -8.15
N GLY A 302 -0.22 -16.31 -7.73
CA GLY A 302 -0.33 -15.21 -6.77
C GLY A 302 -1.01 -13.98 -7.40
N LEU A 303 -0.36 -13.37 -8.37
CA LEU A 303 -0.93 -12.31 -9.22
C LEU A 303 -0.95 -12.76 -10.68
N VAL A 304 -2.07 -12.55 -11.37
CA VAL A 304 -2.21 -12.77 -12.81
C VAL A 304 -2.62 -11.48 -13.50
N ALA A 305 -1.81 -11.00 -14.43
CA ALA A 305 -2.16 -9.90 -15.34
C ALA A 305 -2.43 -10.45 -16.74
N LEU A 306 -3.62 -10.17 -17.27
CA LEU A 306 -4.10 -10.64 -18.57
C LEU A 306 -4.40 -9.46 -19.50
N GLN A 307 -4.49 -9.74 -20.80
CA GLN A 307 -4.94 -8.79 -21.82
C GLN A 307 -4.10 -7.50 -21.83
N LYS A 308 -4.71 -6.34 -21.63
CA LYS A 308 -4.07 -5.01 -21.60
C LYS A 308 -3.99 -4.45 -20.17
N SER A 309 -4.20 -5.27 -19.15
CA SER A 309 -4.14 -4.83 -17.77
C SER A 309 -2.76 -4.33 -17.39
N SER A 310 -2.70 -3.38 -16.48
CA SER A 310 -1.46 -2.75 -16.03
C SER A 310 -1.53 -2.55 -14.52
N PRO A 311 -1.44 -3.63 -13.72
CA PRO A 311 -1.38 -3.49 -12.26
C PRO A 311 -0.11 -2.74 -11.86
N ASP A 312 -0.26 -1.77 -10.98
CA ASP A 312 0.84 -1.03 -10.38
C ASP A 312 1.27 -1.75 -9.10
N LEU A 313 2.37 -2.50 -9.19
CA LEU A 313 3.01 -3.16 -8.06
C LEU A 313 4.01 -2.27 -7.33
N GLY A 314 4.16 -1.00 -7.68
CA GLY A 314 5.10 -0.09 -7.04
C GLY A 314 5.99 0.61 -8.04
N THR A 315 6.19 1.90 -7.80
CA THR A 315 7.13 2.75 -8.53
C THR A 315 8.34 3.09 -7.66
N GLN A 316 9.32 3.80 -8.22
CA GLN A 316 10.48 4.26 -7.45
C GLN A 316 10.07 5.23 -6.33
N GLU A 317 9.08 6.08 -6.60
CA GLU A 317 8.52 7.07 -5.69
C GLU A 317 7.55 6.42 -4.71
N ASN A 318 6.82 5.37 -5.09
CA ASN A 318 5.85 4.71 -4.22
C ASN A 318 6.02 3.19 -4.29
N PRO A 319 6.97 2.63 -3.51
CA PRO A 319 7.27 1.21 -3.52
C PRO A 319 6.07 0.35 -3.12
N GLY A 320 5.96 -0.81 -3.76
CA GLY A 320 4.88 -1.78 -3.59
C GLY A 320 4.76 -2.34 -2.19
N LYS A 321 5.88 -2.82 -1.64
CA LYS A 321 5.93 -3.53 -0.35
C LYS A 321 5.00 -4.74 -0.26
N ASN A 322 4.58 -5.30 -1.39
CA ASN A 322 3.79 -6.52 -1.40
C ASN A 322 4.71 -7.72 -1.19
N LEU A 323 4.26 -8.68 -0.39
CA LEU A 323 4.87 -9.99 -0.23
C LEU A 323 4.10 -10.98 -1.09
N ILE A 324 4.67 -11.40 -2.23
CA ILE A 324 4.05 -12.34 -3.16
C ILE A 324 4.95 -13.57 -3.29
N ARG A 325 4.65 -14.61 -2.50
CA ARG A 325 5.53 -15.79 -2.37
C ARG A 325 4.73 -17.09 -2.21
N ASN A 326 5.36 -18.20 -2.56
CA ASN A 326 4.83 -19.55 -2.30
C ASN A 326 3.48 -19.85 -2.96
N ASN A 327 3.10 -19.10 -4.00
CA ASN A 327 1.88 -19.38 -4.77
C ASN A 327 2.15 -20.50 -5.77
N GLY A 328 1.09 -21.00 -6.39
CA GLY A 328 1.15 -22.07 -7.39
C GLY A 328 1.26 -23.46 -6.77
N LYS A 329 0.74 -23.66 -5.56
CA LYS A 329 0.86 -24.94 -4.81
C LYS A 329 0.39 -26.16 -5.59
N LYS A 330 -0.55 -26.00 -6.52
CA LYS A 330 -1.09 -27.08 -7.37
C LYS A 330 -0.05 -27.67 -8.32
N ASP A 331 0.82 -26.84 -8.88
CA ASP A 331 1.91 -27.23 -9.79
C ASP A 331 2.98 -26.14 -9.78
N PRO A 332 3.93 -26.17 -8.82
CA PRO A 332 4.95 -25.14 -8.69
C PRO A 332 5.84 -25.02 -9.92
N LYS A 333 5.86 -25.97 -10.85
CA LYS A 333 6.66 -25.87 -12.08
C LYS A 333 5.97 -25.06 -13.18
N LYS A 334 4.65 -24.92 -13.12
CA LYS A 334 3.84 -24.23 -14.15
C LYS A 334 3.12 -22.98 -13.63
N LEU A 335 3.04 -22.84 -12.32
CA LEU A 335 2.33 -21.76 -11.65
C LEU A 335 3.33 -20.87 -10.93
N PHE A 336 3.01 -19.58 -10.83
CA PHE A 336 3.97 -18.51 -10.55
C PHE A 336 3.44 -17.60 -9.43
N ASP A 337 4.36 -16.93 -8.73
CA ASP A 337 4.02 -15.84 -7.82
C ASP A 337 3.44 -14.65 -8.61
N VAL A 338 4.05 -14.32 -9.75
CA VAL A 338 3.50 -13.36 -10.71
C VAL A 338 3.50 -13.95 -12.12
N LEU A 339 2.31 -13.97 -12.73
CA LEU A 339 2.13 -14.27 -14.15
C LEU A 339 1.70 -12.99 -14.88
N ASN A 340 2.60 -12.40 -15.65
CA ASN A 340 2.28 -11.38 -16.63
C ASN A 340 2.05 -12.02 -18.01
N ALA A 341 0.79 -12.32 -18.34
CA ALA A 341 0.38 -12.78 -19.66
C ALA A 341 -0.23 -11.66 -20.52
N THR A 342 0.14 -10.41 -20.25
CA THR A 342 -0.24 -9.28 -21.11
C THR A 342 0.60 -9.28 -22.40
N THR A 343 0.05 -8.75 -23.48
CA THR A 343 0.71 -8.79 -24.80
C THR A 343 1.70 -7.65 -25.01
N GLN A 344 1.57 -6.54 -24.27
CA GLN A 344 2.34 -5.31 -24.51
C GLN A 344 2.89 -4.64 -23.25
N ASN A 345 2.40 -5.02 -22.05
CA ASN A 345 2.76 -4.31 -20.83
C ASN A 345 3.89 -5.04 -20.09
N THR A 346 4.84 -4.27 -19.59
CA THR A 346 5.78 -4.73 -18.56
C THR A 346 5.25 -4.28 -17.21
N ILE A 347 5.15 -5.18 -16.24
CA ILE A 347 4.76 -4.81 -14.87
C ILE A 347 6.00 -4.29 -14.15
N VAL A 348 5.93 -3.07 -13.67
CA VAL A 348 6.97 -2.51 -12.78
C VAL A 348 6.64 -2.93 -11.35
N ALA A 349 7.60 -3.57 -10.66
CA ALA A 349 7.41 -4.18 -9.36
C ALA A 349 8.41 -3.68 -8.30
N VAL A 350 8.56 -2.35 -8.17
CA VAL A 350 9.53 -1.77 -7.23
C VAL A 350 9.16 -2.05 -5.77
N GLY A 351 10.13 -2.53 -4.99
CA GLY A 351 10.03 -2.68 -3.54
C GLY A 351 9.09 -3.79 -3.08
N ASN A 352 8.84 -4.79 -3.92
CA ASN A 352 8.09 -6.00 -3.55
C ASN A 352 9.03 -7.13 -3.16
N ASP A 353 8.54 -8.01 -2.29
CA ASP A 353 9.18 -9.27 -1.96
C ASP A 353 8.55 -10.37 -2.83
N ILE A 354 9.17 -10.64 -3.98
CA ILE A 354 8.75 -11.64 -4.97
C ILE A 354 9.98 -12.45 -5.35
N ASP A 355 9.82 -13.76 -5.55
CA ASP A 355 10.90 -14.59 -6.08
C ASP A 355 11.06 -14.35 -7.59
N PRO A 356 12.19 -13.81 -8.07
CA PRO A 356 12.37 -13.57 -9.51
C PRO A 356 12.30 -14.86 -10.34
N THR A 357 12.61 -16.02 -9.75
CA THR A 357 12.52 -17.32 -10.43
C THR A 357 11.08 -17.85 -10.53
N ARG A 358 10.16 -17.28 -9.76
CA ARG A 358 8.74 -17.65 -9.71
C ARG A 358 7.89 -16.68 -10.53
N ILE A 359 8.45 -16.13 -11.61
CA ILE A 359 7.79 -15.14 -12.45
C ILE A 359 7.75 -15.62 -13.89
N SER A 360 6.62 -15.36 -14.53
CA SER A 360 6.45 -15.60 -15.96
C SER A 360 5.94 -14.32 -16.64
N GLY A 361 6.53 -13.99 -17.77
CA GLY A 361 6.26 -12.76 -18.50
C GLY A 361 7.14 -11.57 -18.10
N LYS A 362 6.89 -10.42 -18.71
CA LYS A 362 7.72 -9.22 -18.56
C LYS A 362 7.43 -8.52 -17.22
N VAL A 363 8.31 -8.68 -16.25
CA VAL A 363 8.23 -7.96 -14.97
C VAL A 363 9.58 -7.32 -14.68
N ASP A 364 9.57 -6.00 -14.51
CA ASP A 364 10.77 -5.24 -14.20
C ASP A 364 10.83 -5.00 -12.69
N PHE A 365 11.76 -5.70 -12.05
CA PHE A 365 12.26 -5.36 -10.73
C PHE A 365 13.22 -4.20 -10.90
N VAL A 366 12.68 -3.00 -11.08
CA VAL A 366 13.50 -1.81 -10.98
C VAL A 366 13.94 -1.74 -9.52
N ALA A 367 15.13 -2.24 -9.21
CA ALA A 367 15.81 -1.95 -7.96
C ALA A 367 15.93 -0.43 -7.94
N ALA A 368 15.10 0.26 -7.14
CA ALA A 368 14.89 1.72 -7.15
C ALA A 368 16.11 2.47 -7.72
N SER A 369 16.15 2.62 -9.03
CA SER A 369 17.21 3.29 -9.74
C SER A 369 16.70 4.69 -9.89
N VAL A 370 16.79 5.46 -8.79
CA VAL A 370 16.31 6.84 -8.69
C VAL A 370 16.79 7.59 -9.93
N GLU A 371 15.90 7.78 -10.89
CA GLU A 371 16.15 8.76 -11.94
C GLU A 371 16.15 10.10 -11.22
N PRO A 372 17.23 10.89 -11.33
CA PRO A 372 17.22 12.24 -10.79
C PRO A 372 16.02 12.97 -11.39
N PRO A 373 15.34 13.84 -10.62
CA PRO A 373 14.44 14.81 -11.23
C PRO A 373 15.23 15.53 -12.33
N ALA A 374 14.66 15.57 -13.54
CA ALA A 374 15.18 16.45 -14.57
C ALA A 374 15.17 17.88 -14.02
N GLY A 375 16.36 18.39 -13.65
CA GLY A 375 16.54 19.71 -13.06
C GLY A 375 16.72 19.66 -11.54
N GLY A 376 17.96 19.87 -11.10
CA GLY A 376 18.30 19.92 -9.68
C GLY A 376 17.62 21.08 -8.97
N GLN A 377 16.78 20.74 -7.98
CA GLN A 377 16.63 21.37 -6.65
C GLN A 377 15.71 20.44 -5.83
N THR A 378 16.26 19.60 -4.94
CA THR A 378 15.48 18.72 -4.07
C THR A 378 15.04 19.45 -2.79
N ALA A 379 14.02 20.33 -2.89
CA ALA A 379 13.46 20.97 -1.71
C ALA A 379 12.51 20.02 -0.97
N PHE A 380 12.97 19.40 0.12
CA PHE A 380 12.10 18.64 1.02
C PHE A 380 11.21 19.59 1.84
N LYS A 381 9.91 19.31 1.94
CA LYS A 381 8.90 20.20 2.55
C LYS A 381 9.15 20.54 4.02
N ASP A 382 9.84 19.66 4.73
CA ASP A 382 10.15 19.75 6.15
C ASP A 382 11.65 20.06 6.41
N VAL A 383 12.36 20.50 5.37
CA VAL A 383 13.73 21.00 5.44
C VAL A 383 13.74 22.46 4.94
N PRO A 384 13.33 23.43 5.78
CA PRO A 384 13.26 24.84 5.37
C PRO A 384 14.64 25.41 5.03
N ALA A 385 14.69 26.55 4.33
CA ALA A 385 15.93 27.15 3.83
C ALA A 385 17.00 27.41 4.91
N GLY A 386 16.60 27.67 6.15
CA GLY A 386 17.51 27.87 7.30
C GLY A 386 17.83 26.59 8.09
N TYR A 387 17.37 25.42 7.66
CA TYR A 387 17.63 24.17 8.38
C TYR A 387 19.13 23.82 8.32
N TRP A 388 19.74 23.59 9.49
CA TRP A 388 21.19 23.45 9.62
C TRP A 388 21.81 22.35 8.76
N ALA A 389 21.05 21.28 8.50
CA ALA A 389 21.53 20.13 7.71
C ALA A 389 21.09 20.18 6.24
N LYS A 390 20.39 21.24 5.81
CA LYS A 390 19.79 21.33 4.47
C LYS A 390 20.82 21.02 3.38
N GLY A 391 21.98 21.69 3.40
CA GLY A 391 23.02 21.49 2.39
C GLY A 391 23.53 20.04 2.32
N TYR A 392 23.72 19.38 3.47
CA TYR A 392 24.13 17.96 3.50
C TYR A 392 23.05 17.04 2.96
N ILE A 393 21.79 17.30 3.35
CA ILE A 393 20.64 16.51 2.94
C ILE A 393 20.44 16.60 1.43
N GLU A 394 20.40 17.81 0.88
CA GLU A 394 20.21 18.05 -0.55
C GLU A 394 21.36 17.49 -1.37
N ALA A 395 22.61 17.65 -0.90
CA ALA A 395 23.77 17.14 -1.61
C ALA A 395 23.77 15.60 -1.67
N LEU A 396 23.54 14.92 -0.54
CA LEU A 396 23.45 13.46 -0.52
C LEU A 396 22.22 12.93 -1.26
N ALA A 397 21.10 13.68 -1.26
CA ALA A 397 19.91 13.34 -2.03
C ALA A 397 20.18 13.46 -3.54
N SER A 398 20.84 14.53 -3.97
CA SER A 398 21.24 14.74 -5.38
C SER A 398 22.23 13.69 -5.87
N ALA A 399 23.02 13.11 -4.96
CA ALA A 399 23.94 12.01 -5.22
C ALA A 399 23.29 10.61 -5.11
N ASN A 400 21.97 10.52 -4.92
CA ASN A 400 21.22 9.26 -4.75
C ASN A 400 21.68 8.39 -3.56
N ILE A 401 22.33 9.00 -2.56
CA ILE A 401 22.84 8.31 -1.37
C ILE A 401 21.73 8.17 -0.33
N ILE A 402 21.01 9.26 -0.07
CA ILE A 402 19.83 9.28 0.80
C ILE A 402 18.61 9.69 0.00
N ALA A 403 17.43 9.36 0.50
CA ALA A 403 16.18 9.78 -0.10
C ALA A 403 15.25 10.30 0.98
N GLY A 404 14.40 11.25 0.59
CA GLY A 404 13.22 11.61 1.38
C GLY A 404 12.10 10.58 1.20
N PHE A 405 10.96 10.95 1.73
CA PHE A 405 9.73 10.20 1.67
C PHE A 405 8.87 10.69 0.52
N PRO A 406 7.97 9.84 0.01
CA PRO A 406 7.14 10.16 -1.15
C PRO A 406 6.18 11.33 -0.92
N ASP A 407 5.91 11.68 0.33
CA ASP A 407 5.10 12.85 0.71
C ASP A 407 5.87 14.17 0.60
N GLY A 408 7.09 14.15 0.07
CA GLY A 408 8.00 15.29 -0.07
C GLY A 408 8.78 15.64 1.19
N SER A 409 8.62 14.89 2.30
CA SER A 409 9.40 15.11 3.53
C SER A 409 10.76 14.41 3.47
N PHE A 410 11.74 14.86 4.25
CA PHE A 410 12.95 14.12 4.56
C PHE A 410 12.87 13.48 5.95
N ARG A 411 12.04 14.00 6.85
CA ARG A 411 11.91 13.67 8.28
C ARG A 411 13.25 13.74 9.01
N PRO A 412 13.88 14.92 9.04
CA PRO A 412 15.26 15.07 9.50
C PRO A 412 15.49 14.66 10.96
N ASN A 413 14.46 14.67 11.79
CA ASN A 413 14.53 14.38 13.22
C ASN A 413 14.20 12.92 13.58
N GLU A 414 13.75 12.08 12.63
CA GLU A 414 13.51 10.67 12.90
C GLU A 414 14.84 9.92 13.12
N PRO A 415 14.89 8.94 14.04
CA PRO A 415 16.07 8.12 14.26
C PRO A 415 16.32 7.14 13.10
N VAL A 416 17.57 6.74 12.93
CA VAL A 416 18.01 5.82 11.86
C VAL A 416 18.31 4.44 12.44
N THR A 417 17.81 3.38 11.79
CA THR A 417 18.13 2.01 12.21
C THR A 417 19.53 1.59 11.73
N ARG A 418 20.15 0.63 12.42
CA ARG A 418 21.46 0.08 12.02
C ARG A 418 21.46 -0.47 10.59
N ALA A 419 20.35 -1.07 10.13
CA ALA A 419 20.21 -1.53 8.76
C ALA A 419 20.15 -0.37 7.75
N GLN A 420 19.39 0.70 8.05
CA GLN A 420 19.34 1.91 7.20
C GLN A 420 20.69 2.60 7.15
N PHE A 421 21.42 2.68 8.27
CA PHE A 421 22.76 3.25 8.27
C PHE A 421 23.72 2.45 7.38
N ALA A 422 23.69 1.11 7.45
CA ALA A 422 24.53 0.26 6.60
C ALA A 422 24.26 0.49 5.10
N THR A 423 23.00 0.73 4.69
CA THR A 423 22.68 1.00 3.29
C THR A 423 23.18 2.37 2.84
N ILE A 424 23.10 3.38 3.70
CA ILE A 424 23.64 4.72 3.44
C ILE A 424 25.17 4.64 3.26
N VAL A 425 25.88 3.93 4.15
CA VAL A 425 27.33 3.71 4.03
C VAL A 425 27.67 2.99 2.74
N ASN A 426 26.93 1.93 2.39
CA ASN A 426 27.20 1.17 1.18
C ASN A 426 27.06 2.04 -0.08
N LYS A 427 25.99 2.85 -0.16
CA LYS A 427 25.76 3.78 -1.27
C LYS A 427 26.79 4.91 -1.33
N ALA A 428 27.13 5.51 -0.18
CA ALA A 428 28.02 6.66 -0.12
C ALA A 428 29.48 6.26 -0.39
N LEU A 429 29.95 5.20 0.26
CA LEU A 429 31.37 4.92 0.41
C LEU A 429 31.83 3.68 -0.37
N SER A 430 30.91 2.84 -0.82
CA SER A 430 31.21 1.59 -1.56
C SER A 430 32.32 0.77 -0.89
N PRO A 431 32.08 0.24 0.33
CA PRO A 431 33.11 -0.37 1.16
C PRO A 431 33.86 -1.51 0.47
N ALA A 432 35.18 -1.39 0.36
CA ALA A 432 36.05 -2.49 -0.07
C ALA A 432 36.14 -3.56 1.03
N SER A 433 36.12 -4.84 0.64
CA SER A 433 36.21 -5.96 1.59
C SER A 433 37.59 -6.01 2.26
N LYS A 434 37.64 -5.88 3.59
CA LYS A 434 38.85 -5.91 4.44
C LYS A 434 38.86 -7.10 5.43
N ARG A 435 37.72 -7.76 5.61
CA ARG A 435 37.57 -8.97 6.45
C ARG A 435 36.51 -9.90 5.85
N PRO A 436 36.55 -11.21 6.13
CA PRO A 436 35.51 -12.13 5.67
C PRO A 436 34.12 -11.72 6.18
N GLY A 437 33.08 -12.16 5.47
CA GLY A 437 31.69 -12.00 5.92
C GLY A 437 31.41 -12.78 7.20
N ILE A 438 30.26 -12.51 7.82
CA ILE A 438 29.79 -13.22 9.03
C ILE A 438 28.30 -13.50 8.91
N ASP A 439 27.86 -14.67 9.37
CA ASP A 439 26.44 -15.01 9.47
C ASP A 439 25.92 -14.59 10.85
N PHE A 440 25.23 -13.45 10.91
CA PHE A 440 24.59 -13.01 12.15
C PHE A 440 23.32 -13.82 12.43
N LYS A 441 23.10 -14.18 13.70
CA LYS A 441 21.97 -15.03 14.14
C LYS A 441 20.59 -14.45 13.83
N ASP A 442 20.48 -13.13 13.78
CA ASP A 442 19.26 -12.36 13.57
C ASP A 442 19.17 -11.74 12.16
N LEU A 443 20.01 -12.22 11.23
CA LEU A 443 20.08 -11.69 9.88
C LEU A 443 19.97 -12.81 8.84
N GLN A 444 18.77 -12.98 8.30
CA GLN A 444 18.51 -13.94 7.22
C GLN A 444 18.94 -13.36 5.86
N SER A 445 19.36 -14.22 4.93
CA SER A 445 19.87 -13.84 3.60
C SER A 445 18.86 -13.09 2.73
N ASN A 446 17.56 -13.23 3.00
CA ASN A 446 16.46 -12.52 2.35
C ASN A 446 16.14 -11.16 2.99
N PHE A 447 16.81 -10.77 4.08
CA PHE A 447 16.60 -9.45 4.68
C PHE A 447 17.01 -8.35 3.69
N TRP A 448 16.16 -7.33 3.51
CA TRP A 448 16.35 -6.29 2.48
C TRP A 448 17.71 -5.58 2.52
N ALA A 449 18.30 -5.43 3.71
CA ALA A 449 19.62 -4.81 3.89
C ALA A 449 20.75 -5.84 4.01
N TYR A 450 20.51 -7.13 3.80
CA TYR A 450 21.49 -8.20 4.00
C TYR A 450 22.81 -7.90 3.28
N ALA A 451 22.75 -7.63 1.97
CA ALA A 451 23.94 -7.35 1.16
C ALA A 451 24.66 -6.08 1.61
N ALA A 452 23.91 -5.03 1.98
CA ALA A 452 24.49 -3.78 2.46
C ALA A 452 25.16 -3.94 3.84
N ILE A 453 24.55 -4.72 4.74
CA ILE A 453 25.11 -5.06 6.05
C ILE A 453 26.38 -5.90 5.88
N GLN A 454 26.37 -6.91 5.00
CA GLN A 454 27.56 -7.72 4.70
C GLN A 454 28.69 -6.86 4.14
N SER A 455 28.40 -6.02 3.13
CA SER A 455 29.42 -5.14 2.53
C SER A 455 29.98 -4.14 3.56
N ALA A 456 29.13 -3.46 4.32
CA ALA A 456 29.57 -2.52 5.35
C ALA A 456 30.34 -3.24 6.48
N TYR A 457 29.96 -4.48 6.82
CA TYR A 457 30.70 -5.29 7.78
C TYR A 457 32.07 -5.65 7.24
N GLN A 458 32.15 -6.21 6.03
CA GLN A 458 33.40 -6.59 5.38
C GLN A 458 34.35 -5.41 5.22
N GLY A 459 33.84 -4.20 4.95
CA GLY A 459 34.63 -2.98 4.89
C GLY A 459 34.94 -2.31 6.23
N GLN A 460 34.65 -2.98 7.36
CA GLN A 460 34.89 -2.52 8.74
C GLN A 460 34.13 -1.23 9.14
N TYR A 461 33.08 -0.86 8.41
CA TYR A 461 32.22 0.25 8.78
C TYR A 461 31.26 -0.13 9.90
N VAL A 462 30.72 -1.34 9.94
CA VAL A 462 29.79 -1.76 11.01
C VAL A 462 30.26 -3.07 11.63
N SER A 463 29.93 -3.30 12.90
CA SER A 463 30.22 -4.55 13.61
C SER A 463 28.96 -5.08 14.29
N GLY A 464 28.88 -6.39 14.51
CA GLY A 464 27.84 -7.01 15.33
C GLY A 464 28.16 -6.95 16.82
N TYR A 465 27.25 -7.52 17.61
CA TYR A 465 27.37 -7.63 19.06
C TYR A 465 28.06 -8.94 19.47
N PRO A 466 28.61 -9.03 20.70
CA PRO A 466 29.28 -10.23 21.20
C PRO A 466 28.40 -11.49 21.23
N ASP A 467 27.06 -11.34 21.24
CA ASP A 467 26.09 -12.43 21.20
C ASP A 467 25.92 -13.07 19.81
N GLY A 468 26.58 -12.52 18.78
CA GLY A 468 26.50 -12.96 17.39
C GLY A 468 25.35 -12.34 16.59
N THR A 469 24.71 -11.27 17.10
CA THR A 469 23.62 -10.56 16.43
C THR A 469 24.09 -9.25 15.80
N PHE A 470 23.35 -8.75 14.80
CA PHE A 470 23.55 -7.41 14.21
C PHE A 470 22.57 -6.36 14.75
N LYS A 471 21.37 -6.78 15.14
CA LYS A 471 20.21 -5.96 15.57
C LYS A 471 19.80 -4.94 14.50
N PRO A 472 19.33 -5.39 13.32
CA PRO A 472 19.12 -4.52 12.15
C PRO A 472 18.06 -3.44 12.36
N GLN A 473 17.05 -3.69 13.20
CA GLN A 473 15.97 -2.74 13.49
C GLN A 473 16.27 -1.80 14.67
N GLN A 474 17.36 -2.04 15.41
CA GLN A 474 17.74 -1.18 16.51
C GLN A 474 18.17 0.19 15.96
N GLN A 475 17.69 1.26 16.60
CA GLN A 475 18.17 2.61 16.32
C GLN A 475 19.67 2.71 16.64
N ILE A 476 20.41 3.44 15.80
CA ILE A 476 21.86 3.53 15.94
C ILE A 476 22.25 4.69 16.87
N PRO A 477 22.99 4.44 17.95
CA PRO A 477 23.53 5.51 18.77
C PRO A 477 24.46 6.43 17.95
N ARG A 478 24.39 7.72 18.21
CA ARG A 478 25.18 8.77 17.53
C ARG A 478 26.67 8.49 17.55
N VAL A 479 27.21 7.99 18.66
CA VAL A 479 28.62 7.60 18.76
C VAL A 479 28.98 6.44 17.82
N GLN A 480 28.07 5.49 17.61
CA GLN A 480 28.35 4.35 16.74
C GLN A 480 28.47 4.78 15.28
N VAL A 481 27.72 5.80 14.84
CA VAL A 481 27.88 6.36 13.48
C VAL A 481 29.30 6.90 13.27
N LEU A 482 29.83 7.64 14.24
CA LEU A 482 31.19 8.21 14.16
C LEU A 482 32.27 7.14 14.22
N VAL A 483 32.12 6.17 15.13
CA VAL A 483 33.02 5.01 15.21
C VAL A 483 33.04 4.26 13.87
N SER A 484 31.86 4.03 13.30
CA SER A 484 31.69 3.36 12.02
C SER A 484 32.42 4.06 10.87
N LEU A 485 32.24 5.37 10.73
CA LEU A 485 32.87 6.15 9.67
C LEU A 485 34.39 6.26 9.86
N ALA A 486 34.87 6.50 11.08
CA ALA A 486 36.30 6.57 11.37
C ALA A 486 37.01 5.25 11.07
N ASN A 487 36.44 4.12 11.52
CA ASN A 487 37.04 2.80 11.30
C ASN A 487 37.04 2.42 9.82
N GLY A 488 35.92 2.61 9.12
CA GLY A 488 35.81 2.25 7.70
C GLY A 488 36.75 3.06 6.81
N LEU A 489 36.93 4.35 7.12
CA LEU A 489 37.89 5.25 6.46
C LEU A 489 39.34 5.03 6.91
N GLY A 490 39.60 4.21 7.94
CA GLY A 490 40.94 3.99 8.48
C GLY A 490 41.54 5.22 9.15
N LEU A 491 40.71 6.06 9.78
CA LEU A 491 41.15 7.27 10.46
C LEU A 491 41.77 6.90 11.81
N ASN A 492 42.99 7.36 12.03
CA ASN A 492 43.68 7.26 13.31
C ASN A 492 43.80 8.66 13.93
N ALA A 493 43.65 8.74 15.25
CA ALA A 493 43.90 9.98 15.98
C ALA A 493 45.39 10.06 16.34
N GLU A 494 46.07 11.14 15.95
CA GLU A 494 47.45 11.41 16.39
C GLU A 494 47.50 11.99 17.81
N THR A 495 46.41 12.56 18.32
CA THR A 495 46.32 13.12 19.68
C THR A 495 44.93 12.93 20.29
N GLN A 496 44.86 12.40 21.52
CA GLN A 496 43.61 12.32 22.30
C GLN A 496 43.05 13.69 22.72
N ASN A 497 43.81 14.78 22.51
CA ASN A 497 43.44 16.15 22.87
C ASN A 497 42.16 16.66 22.20
N ALA A 498 41.76 16.08 21.06
CA ALA A 498 40.54 16.46 20.34
C ALA A 498 39.26 16.27 21.18
N LEU A 499 39.25 15.31 22.12
CA LEU A 499 38.07 15.05 22.95
C LEU A 499 37.82 16.15 23.99
N GLY A 500 38.85 16.89 24.40
CA GLY A 500 38.73 18.01 25.33
C GLY A 500 37.88 19.17 24.82
N PHE A 501 37.54 19.15 23.52
CA PHE A 501 36.60 20.09 22.92
C PHE A 501 35.16 19.89 23.43
N TYR A 502 34.78 18.65 23.77
CA TYR A 502 33.41 18.30 24.14
C TYR A 502 33.18 18.46 25.64
N THR A 503 32.12 19.18 26.03
CA THR A 503 31.73 19.33 27.45
C THR A 503 31.20 18.03 28.06
N ASP A 504 30.75 17.11 27.22
CA ASP A 504 30.19 15.80 27.57
C ASP A 504 31.13 14.64 27.18
N ALA A 505 32.44 14.92 27.02
CA ALA A 505 33.44 13.91 26.65
C ALA A 505 33.44 12.68 27.59
N ALA A 506 33.11 12.88 28.87
CA ALA A 506 33.02 11.81 29.86
C ALA A 506 31.93 10.76 29.54
N GLN A 507 30.93 11.10 28.71
CA GLN A 507 29.88 10.17 28.29
C GLN A 507 30.30 9.28 27.11
N ILE A 508 31.45 9.55 26.47
CA ILE A 508 31.95 8.78 25.35
C ILE A 508 32.40 7.41 25.87
N PRO A 509 31.83 6.30 25.37
CA PRO A 509 32.27 4.97 25.78
C PRO A 509 33.76 4.76 25.51
N LYS A 510 34.47 4.08 26.42
CA LYS A 510 35.93 3.86 26.30
C LYS A 510 36.33 3.28 24.94
N TYR A 511 35.54 2.34 24.41
CA TYR A 511 35.79 1.72 23.10
C TYR A 511 35.72 2.70 21.93
N ALA A 512 35.01 3.82 22.07
CA ALA A 512 34.77 4.79 21.02
C ALA A 512 35.76 5.96 21.05
N THR A 513 36.51 6.13 22.14
CA THR A 513 37.39 7.31 22.38
C THR A 513 38.34 7.59 21.21
N GLY A 514 39.09 6.58 20.76
CA GLY A 514 40.03 6.73 19.65
C GLY A 514 39.36 7.10 18.32
N SER A 515 38.28 6.39 17.96
CA SER A 515 37.54 6.65 16.71
C SER A 515 36.84 8.01 16.72
N VAL A 516 36.29 8.43 17.86
CA VAL A 516 35.65 9.76 18.00
C VAL A 516 36.70 10.87 17.95
N ALA A 517 37.86 10.68 18.59
CA ALA A 517 38.97 11.63 18.48
C ALA A 517 39.41 11.77 17.01
N ALA A 518 39.57 10.65 16.30
CA ALA A 518 39.96 10.63 14.90
C ALA A 518 38.92 11.32 14.00
N ALA A 519 37.63 11.00 14.18
CA ALA A 519 36.53 11.64 13.47
C ALA A 519 36.51 13.16 13.72
N THR A 520 36.77 13.58 14.96
CA THR A 520 36.82 14.99 15.35
C THR A 520 37.98 15.71 14.66
N SER A 521 39.21 15.18 14.78
CA SER A 521 40.40 15.74 14.15
C SER A 521 40.31 15.80 12.62
N ARG A 522 39.56 14.88 12.02
CA ARG A 522 39.34 14.82 10.57
C ARG A 522 38.09 15.60 10.11
N LYS A 523 37.48 16.40 10.98
CA LYS A 523 36.35 17.29 10.68
C LYS A 523 35.09 16.52 10.21
N LEU A 524 34.87 15.31 10.71
CA LEU A 524 33.66 14.52 10.42
C LEU A 524 32.45 14.96 11.26
N VAL A 525 32.68 15.61 12.40
CA VAL A 525 31.64 15.85 13.39
C VAL A 525 30.94 17.19 13.15
N ILE A 526 29.63 17.13 12.87
CA ILE A 526 28.70 18.27 12.96
C ILE A 526 27.85 18.16 14.23
N ASN A 527 27.90 19.18 15.10
CA ASN A 527 27.14 19.25 16.34
C ASN A 527 26.16 20.44 16.29
N TYR A 528 24.87 20.13 16.20
CA TYR A 528 23.78 21.10 16.23
C TYR A 528 22.88 20.84 17.46
N PRO A 529 22.39 21.90 18.14
CA PRO A 529 22.76 23.31 17.95
C PRO A 529 24.07 23.69 18.67
N THR A 530 24.51 22.88 19.65
CA THR A 530 25.65 23.18 20.52
C THR A 530 26.90 22.45 20.04
N VAL A 531 27.84 23.19 19.43
CA VAL A 531 29.05 22.59 18.82
C VAL A 531 29.88 21.76 19.82
N LYS A 532 29.95 22.19 21.08
CA LYS A 532 30.69 21.51 22.16
C LYS A 532 29.98 20.32 22.80
N GLN A 533 28.78 19.93 22.36
CA GLN A 533 28.06 18.78 22.91
C GLN A 533 27.91 17.67 21.88
N LEU A 534 28.54 16.52 22.12
CA LEU A 534 28.50 15.39 21.21
C LEU A 534 27.20 14.60 21.34
N ASN A 535 26.66 14.47 22.55
CA ASN A 535 25.55 13.61 22.95
C ASN A 535 25.75 12.16 22.47
N PRO A 536 26.81 11.45 22.91
CA PRO A 536 27.26 10.21 22.27
C PRO A 536 26.26 9.06 22.35
N ASN A 537 25.45 9.00 23.42
CA ASN A 537 24.60 7.85 23.72
C ASN A 537 23.13 8.01 23.25
N ARG A 538 22.76 9.15 22.64
CA ARG A 538 21.42 9.32 22.05
C ARG A 538 21.35 8.69 20.66
N GLU A 539 20.15 8.37 20.21
CA GLU A 539 19.92 7.88 18.85
C GLU A 539 20.26 8.95 17.80
N ALA A 540 20.92 8.54 16.72
CA ALA A 540 21.28 9.42 15.62
C ALA A 540 20.06 9.71 14.75
N THR A 541 19.82 10.99 14.46
CA THR A 541 18.75 11.40 13.55
C THR A 541 19.18 11.28 12.09
N ARG A 542 18.20 11.26 11.17
CA ARG A 542 18.45 11.27 9.71
C ARG A 542 19.29 12.45 9.25
N ALA A 543 19.07 13.65 9.80
CA ALA A 543 19.87 14.84 9.50
C ALA A 543 21.33 14.70 9.95
N GLU A 544 21.56 14.06 11.09
CA GLU A 544 22.90 13.85 11.63
C GLU A 544 23.68 12.80 10.86
N VAL A 545 23.03 11.70 10.51
CA VAL A 545 23.62 10.68 9.63
C VAL A 545 23.98 11.30 8.28
N ALA A 546 23.11 12.14 7.70
CA ALA A 546 23.40 12.84 6.45
C ALA A 546 24.63 13.75 6.59
N ALA A 547 24.70 14.55 7.65
CA ALA A 547 25.84 15.44 7.88
C ALA A 547 27.16 14.69 8.05
N PHE A 548 27.18 13.62 8.85
CA PHE A 548 28.38 12.82 9.10
C PHE A 548 28.85 12.06 7.86
N VAL A 549 27.93 11.46 7.11
CA VAL A 549 28.25 10.74 5.87
C VAL A 549 28.76 11.71 4.80
N TYR A 550 28.18 12.92 4.71
CA TYR A 550 28.70 13.93 3.80
C TYR A 550 30.14 14.32 4.17
N GLN A 551 30.44 14.54 5.45
CA GLN A 551 31.81 14.83 5.86
C GLN A 551 32.76 13.66 5.64
N ALA A 552 32.28 12.42 5.74
CA ALA A 552 33.07 11.25 5.34
C ALA A 552 33.43 11.28 3.84
N LEU A 553 32.51 11.71 2.96
CA LEU A 553 32.81 11.92 1.53
C LEU A 553 33.83 13.04 1.31
N VAL A 554 33.71 14.15 2.04
CA VAL A 554 34.70 15.25 1.99
C VAL A 554 36.07 14.76 2.44
N SER A 555 36.14 14.05 3.56
CA SER A 555 37.38 13.46 4.08
C SER A 555 37.99 12.43 3.12
N ALA A 556 37.17 11.76 2.30
CA ALA A 556 37.62 10.82 1.28
C ALA A 556 37.96 11.49 -0.07
N GLY A 557 37.86 12.82 -0.18
CA GLY A 557 38.10 13.56 -1.42
C GLY A 557 37.01 13.37 -2.49
N ARG A 558 35.81 12.90 -2.09
CA ARG A 558 34.68 12.56 -2.96
C ARG A 558 33.57 13.62 -2.98
N ALA A 559 33.69 14.66 -2.16
CA ALA A 559 32.75 15.79 -2.11
C ALA A 559 33.49 17.09 -1.74
N GLN A 560 32.93 18.23 -2.14
CA GLN A 560 33.43 19.54 -1.71
C GLN A 560 32.94 19.85 -0.29
N ALA A 561 33.73 20.60 0.49
CA ALA A 561 33.32 20.99 1.83
C ALA A 561 32.14 21.99 1.78
N ILE A 562 31.10 21.74 2.57
CA ILE A 562 30.01 22.71 2.81
C ILE A 562 30.35 23.50 4.08
N PRO A 563 30.45 24.85 4.00
CA PRO A 563 30.62 25.68 5.19
C PRO A 563 29.50 25.49 6.19
N SER A 564 29.84 25.29 7.47
CA SER A 564 28.85 25.16 8.53
C SER A 564 29.39 25.70 9.85
N PRO A 565 28.63 26.55 10.57
CA PRO A 565 29.00 27.00 11.90
C PRO A 565 28.92 25.87 12.94
N TYR A 566 28.29 24.75 12.59
CA TYR A 566 28.12 23.57 13.44
C TYR A 566 29.22 22.53 13.23
N LEU A 567 30.16 22.79 12.31
CA LEU A 567 31.33 21.95 12.11
C LEU A 567 32.27 22.05 13.31
N VAL A 568 32.55 20.91 13.94
CA VAL A 568 33.53 20.84 15.01
C VAL A 568 34.92 21.01 14.42
N GLN A 569 35.60 22.06 14.86
CA GLN A 569 36.99 22.35 14.53
C GLN A 569 37.75 22.41 15.84
N THR A 570 38.69 21.48 16.01
CA THR A 570 39.66 21.57 17.10
C THR A 570 40.66 22.68 16.76
N PRO A 571 40.96 23.61 17.70
CA PRO A 571 41.96 24.66 17.52
C PRO A 571 43.33 24.14 17.07
#